data_AF-A0A7C0ZMX6-F1
#
_entry.id   AF-A0A7C0ZMX6-F1
#
_cell.length_a   1.000
_cell.length_b   1.000
_cell.length_c   1.000
_cell.angle_alpha   90.00
_cell.angle_beta   90.00
_cell.angle_gamma   90.00
#
_symmetry.space_group_name_H-M   'P 1'
#
loop_
_entity.id
_entity.type
_entity.pdbx_description
1 polymer ?
#
loop_
_entity_poly.entity_id
_entity_poly.type
_entity_poly.pdbx_seq_one_letter_code
_entity_poly.pdbx_strand_id
1 'polypeptide(L)'
;MKNKKILQLLYGWRVRMGSLGLLLALILAKPSPLSLGVGFAVCYLGLGLRAWACGHLKKDKSLAISGPYRFTRNPLYLGNLVIGISVVIASR
;
A
#
# COMPACT_ATOMS: atom_id res chain seq x y z
N MET A 1 10.23 5.03 -32.43
CA MET A 1 9.12 4.08 -32.14
C MET A 1 9.46 2.94 -31.17
N LYS A 2 10.66 2.32 -31.21
CA LYS A 2 11.07 1.24 -30.27
C LYS A 2 11.00 1.60 -28.77
N ASN A 3 11.41 2.81 -28.38
CA ASN A 3 11.41 3.23 -26.96
C ASN A 3 10.02 3.30 -26.32
N LYS A 4 8.96 3.61 -27.11
CA LYS A 4 7.58 3.66 -26.60
C LYS A 4 7.06 2.27 -26.22
N LYS A 5 7.44 1.21 -26.96
CA LYS A 5 7.09 -0.18 -26.65
C LYS A 5 7.75 -0.67 -25.35
N ILE A 6 9.04 -0.36 -25.15
CA ILE A 6 9.76 -0.72 -23.92
C ILE A 6 9.13 -0.03 -22.71
N LEU A 7 8.84 1.27 -22.82
CA LEU A 7 8.16 2.02 -21.75
C LEU A 7 6.79 1.41 -21.42
N GLN A 8 5.97 1.09 -22.42
CA GLN A 8 4.66 0.44 -22.21
C GLN A 8 4.78 -0.92 -21.51
N LEU A 9 5.79 -1.72 -21.87
CA LEU A 9 6.08 -2.98 -21.19
C LEU A 9 6.42 -2.73 -19.72
N LEU A 10 7.32 -1.79 -19.42
CA LEU A 10 7.71 -1.45 -18.04
C LEU A 10 6.52 -0.96 -17.20
N TYR A 11 5.66 -0.10 -17.77
CA TYR A 11 4.44 0.38 -17.09
C TYR A 11 3.46 -0.76 -16.77
N GLY A 12 3.27 -1.71 -17.68
CA GLY A 12 2.41 -2.87 -17.46
C GLY A 12 2.97 -3.88 -16.45
N TRP A 13 4.30 -4.00 -16.37
CA TRP A 13 4.97 -4.88 -15.42
C TRP A 13 4.99 -4.35 -13.99
N ARG A 14 4.91 -3.03 -13.79
CA ARG A 14 4.90 -2.41 -12.46
C ARG A 14 3.88 -3.04 -11.48
N VAL A 15 2.67 -3.34 -11.97
CA VAL A 15 1.61 -3.94 -11.14
C VAL A 15 1.85 -5.44 -10.93
N ARG A 16 2.23 -6.15 -12.00
CA ARG A 16 2.52 -7.59 -11.96
C ARG A 16 3.63 -7.94 -10.98
N MET A 17 4.64 -7.08 -10.84
CA MET A 17 5.71 -7.31 -9.88
C MET A 17 5.21 -7.31 -8.43
N GLY A 18 4.26 -6.45 -8.09
CA GLY A 18 3.62 -6.46 -6.78
C GLY A 18 2.84 -7.76 -6.53
N SER A 19 2.10 -8.24 -7.54
CA SER A 19 1.37 -9.51 -7.46
C SER A 19 2.29 -10.71 -7.28
N LEU A 20 3.44 -10.74 -7.96
CA LEU A 20 4.44 -11.79 -7.78
C LEU A 20 5.02 -11.78 -6.35
N GLY A 21 5.33 -10.59 -5.81
CA GLY A 21 5.78 -10.44 -4.43
C GLY A 21 4.77 -10.97 -3.41
N LEU A 22 3.48 -10.70 -3.62
CA LEU A 22 2.41 -11.23 -2.77
C LEU A 22 2.35 -12.78 -2.85
N LEU A 23 2.45 -13.35 -4.04
CA LEU A 23 2.40 -14.80 -4.24
C LEU A 23 3.58 -15.50 -3.55
N LEU A 24 4.79 -14.93 -3.67
CA LEU A 24 5.97 -15.41 -2.94
C LEU A 24 5.80 -15.29 -1.42
N ALA A 25 5.26 -14.17 -0.94
CA ALA A 25 5.00 -13.99 0.49
C ALA A 25 4.03 -15.06 1.02
N LEU A 26 2.98 -15.41 0.28
CA LEU A 26 2.03 -16.46 0.69
C LEU A 26 2.65 -17.86 0.71
N ILE A 27 3.52 -18.19 -0.24
CA ILE A 27 4.18 -19.51 -0.31
C ILE A 27 5.27 -19.65 0.77
N LEU A 28 6.01 -18.57 1.06
CA LEU A 28 7.18 -18.61 1.94
C LEU A 28 6.86 -18.22 3.39
N ALA A 29 5.67 -17.66 3.66
CA ALA A 29 5.26 -17.24 5.00
C ALA A 29 5.18 -18.42 5.97
N LYS A 30 5.54 -18.15 7.23
CA LYS A 30 5.45 -19.10 8.34
C LYS A 30 4.66 -18.52 9.51
N PRO A 31 3.39 -18.12 9.29
CA PRO A 31 2.64 -17.33 10.24
C PRO A 31 2.44 -18.06 11.58
N SER A 32 2.54 -17.31 12.67
CA SER A 32 2.10 -17.69 14.01
C SER A 32 0.81 -16.94 14.38
N PRO A 33 0.00 -17.42 15.34
CA PRO A 33 -1.18 -16.70 15.80
C PRO A 33 -0.86 -15.27 16.28
N LEU A 34 0.30 -15.09 16.93
CA LEU A 34 0.76 -13.78 17.40
C LEU A 34 1.10 -12.86 16.22
N SER A 35 1.88 -13.35 15.24
CA SER A 35 2.26 -12.54 14.08
C SER A 35 1.06 -12.15 13.22
N LEU A 36 0.08 -13.06 13.07
CA LEU A 36 -1.21 -12.75 12.45
C LEU A 36 -1.98 -11.68 13.24
N GLY A 37 -2.07 -11.80 14.57
CA GLY A 37 -2.77 -10.82 15.40
C GLY A 37 -2.16 -9.42 15.32
N VAL A 38 -0.83 -9.32 15.44
CA VAL A 38 -0.10 -8.05 15.34
C VAL A 38 -0.20 -7.49 13.91
N GLY A 39 0.03 -8.33 12.90
CA GLY A 39 -0.09 -7.94 11.50
C GLY A 39 -1.49 -7.42 11.17
N PHE A 40 -2.55 -8.05 11.67
CA PHE A 40 -3.92 -7.58 11.51
C PHE A 40 -4.12 -6.21 12.15
N ALA A 41 -3.70 -6.02 13.40
CA ALA A 41 -3.82 -4.73 14.09
C ALA A 41 -3.11 -3.59 13.32
N VAL A 42 -1.88 -3.83 12.85
CA VAL A 42 -1.12 -2.85 12.06
C VAL A 42 -1.80 -2.58 10.71
N CYS A 43 -2.35 -3.60 10.05
CA CYS A 43 -3.10 -3.45 8.80
C CYS A 43 -4.31 -2.51 8.98
N TYR A 44 -5.05 -2.66 10.08
CA TYR A 44 -6.18 -1.79 10.42
C TYR A 44 -5.78 -0.33 10.60
N LEU A 45 -4.61 -0.06 11.21
CA LEU A 45 -4.10 1.31 11.32
C LEU A 45 -3.79 1.91 9.95
N GLY A 46 -3.15 1.14 9.06
CA GLY A 46 -2.88 1.58 7.69
C GLY A 46 -4.15 1.83 6.87
N LEU A 47 -5.15 0.94 6.99
CA LEU A 47 -6.47 1.10 6.39
C LEU A 47 -7.21 2.31 6.95
N GLY A 48 -7.16 2.52 8.26
CA GLY A 48 -7.75 3.68 8.94
C GLY A 48 -7.16 5.00 8.44
N LEU A 49 -5.83 5.08 8.30
CA LEU A 49 -5.17 6.24 7.72
C LEU A 49 -5.61 6.49 6.27
N ARG A 50 -5.77 5.43 5.47
CA ARG A 50 -6.28 5.56 4.10
C ARG A 50 -7.72 6.04 4.07
N ALA A 51 -8.59 5.49 4.91
CA ALA A 51 -9.99 5.90 5.01
C ALA A 51 -10.10 7.38 5.41
N TRP A 52 -9.32 7.81 6.41
CA TRP A 52 -9.24 9.20 6.83
C TRP A 52 -8.75 10.12 5.70
N ALA A 53 -7.71 9.71 4.95
CA ALA A 53 -7.22 10.48 3.81
C ALA A 53 -8.26 10.56 2.68
N CYS A 54 -8.88 9.44 2.31
CA CYS A 54 -9.92 9.42 1.28
C CYS A 54 -11.10 10.34 1.64
N GLY A 55 -11.48 10.41 2.91
CA GLY A 55 -12.55 11.32 3.37
C GLY A 55 -12.23 12.80 3.15
N HIS A 56 -10.95 13.17 3.10
CA HIS A 56 -10.50 14.56 2.89
C HIS A 56 -10.16 14.87 1.42
N LEU A 57 -10.09 13.85 0.56
CA LEU A 57 -9.67 14.02 -0.83
C LEU A 57 -10.85 14.39 -1.74
N LYS A 58 -10.88 15.64 -2.20
CA LYS A 58 -11.78 16.09 -3.29
C LYS A 58 -11.05 16.03 -4.63
N LYS A 59 -10.97 14.82 -5.20
CA LYS A 59 -10.28 14.55 -6.48
C LYS A 59 -10.66 15.57 -7.55
N ASP A 60 -9.64 16.10 -8.23
CA ASP A 60 -9.74 17.00 -9.38
C ASP A 60 -10.53 18.31 -9.15
N LYS A 61 -10.89 18.63 -7.89
CA LYS A 61 -11.59 19.87 -7.53
C LYS A 61 -10.70 20.85 -6.79
N SER A 62 -9.93 20.36 -5.82
CA SER A 62 -9.12 21.20 -4.93
C SER A 62 -7.99 20.42 -4.30
N LEU A 63 -6.86 21.10 -4.04
CA LEU A 63 -5.77 20.50 -3.29
C LEU A 63 -6.21 20.18 -1.85
N ALA A 64 -6.06 18.92 -1.44
CA ALA A 64 -6.38 18.49 -0.07
C ALA A 64 -5.28 18.95 0.90
N ILE A 65 -5.67 19.71 1.93
CA ILE A 65 -4.77 20.23 2.98
C ILE A 65 -5.23 19.90 4.40
N SER A 66 -6.45 19.35 4.55
CA SER A 66 -7.04 19.03 5.85
C SER A 66 -6.83 17.56 6.24
N GLY A 67 -7.09 17.24 7.51
CA GLY A 67 -6.97 15.87 8.01
C GLY A 67 -5.53 15.36 7.91
N PRO A 68 -5.29 14.15 7.38
CA PRO A 68 -3.94 13.59 7.35
C PRO A 68 -3.02 14.33 6.36
N TYR A 69 -3.59 15.08 5.41
CA TYR A 69 -2.83 15.88 4.44
C TYR A 69 -2.05 17.04 5.10
N ARG A 70 -2.37 17.41 6.34
CA ARG A 70 -1.61 18.41 7.11
C ARG A 70 -0.23 17.92 7.57
N PHE A 71 -0.08 16.60 7.72
CA PHE A 71 1.15 15.98 8.23
C PHE A 71 2.05 15.47 7.11
N THR A 72 1.46 15.07 5.98
CA THR A 72 2.21 14.61 4.80
C THR A 72 1.42 14.89 3.53
N ARG A 73 2.12 15.15 2.43
CA ARG A 73 1.51 15.35 1.10
C ARG A 73 0.93 14.05 0.52
N ASN A 74 1.36 12.90 1.03
CA ASN A 74 1.08 11.58 0.45
C ASN A 74 0.51 10.59 1.49
N PRO A 75 -0.56 10.92 2.24
CA PRO A 75 -1.06 10.07 3.33
C PRO A 75 -1.61 8.73 2.84
N LEU A 76 -2.11 8.66 1.60
CA LEU A 76 -2.53 7.39 0.98
C LEU A 76 -1.35 6.43 0.75
N TYR A 77 -0.18 6.96 0.40
CA TYR A 77 1.04 6.17 0.25
C TYR A 77 1.60 5.77 1.61
N LEU A 78 1.52 6.66 2.61
CA LEU A 78 1.89 6.31 3.98
C LEU A 78 1.02 5.16 4.51
N GLY A 79 -0.29 5.20 4.29
CA GLY A 79 -1.18 4.09 4.65
C GLY A 79 -0.84 2.79 3.91
N ASN A 80 -0.46 2.85 2.63
CA ASN A 80 0.03 1.67 1.90
C ASN A 80 1.35 1.13 2.46
N LEU A 81 2.26 2.00 2.92
CA LEU A 81 3.50 1.58 3.57
C LEU A 81 3.19 0.82 4.87
N VAL A 82 2.29 1.33 5.70
CA VAL A 82 1.87 0.66 6.94
C VAL A 82 1.25 -0.72 6.65
N ILE A 83 0.40 -0.83 5.62
CA ILE A 83 -0.15 -2.12 5.17
C ILE A 83 0.96 -3.04 4.65
N GLY A 84 1.95 -2.52 3.91
CA GLY A 84 3.10 -3.31 3.47
C GLY A 84 3.89 -3.90 4.65
N ILE A 85 4.16 -3.09 5.68
CA ILE A 85 4.80 -3.53 6.93
C ILE A 85 3.95 -4.57 7.63
N SER A 86 2.63 -4.41 7.65
CA SER A 86 1.73 -5.37 8.30
C SER A 86 1.79 -6.75 7.65
N VAL A 87 1.92 -6.83 6.33
CA VAL A 87 2.12 -8.09 5.60
C VAL A 87 3.45 -8.73 6.00
N VAL A 88 4.53 -7.96 6.10
CA VAL A 88 5.85 -8.48 6.55
C VAL A 88 5.76 -9.05 7.96
N ILE A 89 5.05 -8.37 8.87
CA ILE A 89 4.83 -8.87 10.23
C ILE A 89 4.00 -10.15 10.19
N ALA A 90 2.91 -10.19 9.42
CA ALA A 90 2.02 -11.36 9.33
C ALA A 90 2.69 -12.58 8.68
N SER A 91 3.69 -12.39 7.83
CA SER A 91 4.41 -13.47 7.14
C SER A 91 5.49 -14.15 8.00
N ARG A 92 5.82 -13.59 9.17
CA ARG A 92 6.78 -14.15 10.14
C ARG A 92 6.21 -15.31 10.92
#